data_AF-A0AAU5CMW3-F1
#
_entry.id   AF-A0AAU5CMW3-F1
#
_cell.length_a   1.000
_cell.length_b   1.000
_cell.length_c   1.000
_cell.angle_alpha   90.00
_cell.angle_beta   90.00
_cell.angle_gamma   90.00
#
_symmetry.space_group_name_H-M   'P 1'
#
loop_
_entity.id
_entity.type
_entity.pdbx_description
1 polymer ?
#
loop_
_entity_poly.entity_id
_entity_poly.type
_entity_poly.pdbx_seq_one_letter_code
_entity_poly.pdbx_strand_id
1 'polypeptide(L)'
;MTPSTVRGLALPTSLMSLIERGLWRHPGDAVLTEVIPWFEDPLAFVKNPEQMTYASQSMDMFADDPHSTYFRQARGSSSAAPLELPWLDVEQAVLISITRNPGDDGALALDYRTDPSDPRVVGSDYWADPLMCRWRVVAPTFSDFVSRLGLQGQTHPID
;
A
#
# COMPACT_ATOMS: atom_id res chain seq x y z
N MET A 1 -15.44 -0.39 18.61
CA MET A 1 -13.97 -0.33 18.66
C MET A 1 -13.54 0.99 18.06
N THR A 2 -12.59 1.69 18.66
CA THR A 2 -11.98 2.87 18.04
C THR A 2 -11.18 2.40 16.83
N PRO A 3 -11.33 2.99 15.63
CA PRO A 3 -10.55 2.59 14.47
C PRO A 3 -9.06 2.77 14.76
N SER A 4 -8.24 1.76 14.45
CA SER A 4 -6.79 1.92 14.51
C SER A 4 -6.34 2.89 13.43
N THR A 5 -5.53 3.87 13.81
CA THR A 5 -5.02 4.89 12.90
C THR A 5 -3.54 4.69 12.64
N VAL A 6 -3.11 4.89 11.40
CA VAL A 6 -1.69 4.99 11.01
C VAL A 6 -1.50 6.36 10.38
N ARG A 7 -0.57 7.16 10.93
CA ARG A 7 -0.29 8.53 10.44
C ARG A 7 -1.53 9.43 10.39
N GLY A 8 -2.45 9.26 11.33
CA GLY A 8 -3.72 10.00 11.38
C GLY A 8 -4.81 9.49 10.42
N LEU A 9 -4.52 8.48 9.61
CA LEU A 9 -5.46 7.86 8.67
C LEU A 9 -6.07 6.61 9.31
N ALA A 10 -7.40 6.51 9.33
CA ALA A 10 -8.09 5.35 9.86
C ALA A 10 -7.91 4.15 8.91
N LEU A 11 -7.40 3.04 9.43
CA LEU A 11 -7.25 1.84 8.61
C LEU A 11 -8.62 1.26 8.22
N PRO A 12 -8.78 0.70 7.02
CA PRO A 12 -10.02 0.05 6.60
C PRO A 12 -10.46 -1.02 7.60
N THR A 13 -11.75 -1.07 7.91
CA THR A 13 -12.29 -2.04 8.89
C THR A 13 -12.03 -3.48 8.43
N SER A 14 -12.07 -3.74 7.12
CA SER A 14 -11.74 -5.04 6.52
C SER A 14 -10.28 -5.42 6.76
N LEU A 15 -9.33 -4.48 6.64
CA LEU A 15 -7.91 -4.72 6.92
C LEU A 15 -7.72 -5.08 8.39
N MET A 16 -8.33 -4.32 9.30
CA MET A 16 -8.27 -4.60 10.73
C MET A 16 -8.85 -5.97 11.06
N SER A 17 -10.00 -6.33 10.49
CA SER A 17 -10.59 -7.67 10.66
C SER A 17 -9.68 -8.78 10.17
N LEU A 18 -9.01 -8.59 9.02
CA LEU A 18 -8.04 -9.56 8.50
C LEU A 18 -6.83 -9.69 9.42
N ILE A 19 -6.31 -8.59 9.97
CA ILE A 19 -5.18 -8.60 10.92
C ILE A 19 -5.57 -9.33 12.21
N GLU A 20 -6.70 -8.98 12.82
CA GLU A 20 -7.20 -9.58 14.06
C GLU A 20 -7.44 -11.09 13.93
N ARG A 21 -7.92 -11.53 12.78
CA ARG A 21 -8.13 -12.95 12.46
C ARG A 21 -6.85 -13.65 11.99
N GLY A 22 -5.74 -12.93 11.88
CA GLY A 22 -4.48 -13.45 11.36
C GLY A 22 -4.55 -13.86 9.88
N LEU A 23 -5.51 -13.34 9.12
CA LEU A 23 -5.71 -13.60 7.69
C LEU A 23 -4.99 -12.59 6.78
N TRP A 24 -4.54 -11.44 7.32
CA TRP A 24 -3.66 -10.54 6.60
C TRP A 24 -2.25 -11.13 6.51
N ARG A 25 -2.06 -12.03 5.54
CA ARG A 25 -0.82 -12.76 5.26
C ARG A 25 -0.58 -12.79 3.76
N HIS A 26 0.68 -12.91 3.38
CA HIS A 26 1.08 -13.05 1.98
C HIS A 26 0.35 -14.23 1.32
N PRO A 27 -0.43 -14.04 0.24
CA PRO A 27 -1.26 -15.10 -0.35
C PRO A 27 -0.47 -16.09 -1.23
N GLY A 28 0.80 -15.78 -1.50
CA GLY A 28 1.68 -16.53 -2.39
C GLY A 28 2.02 -15.71 -3.63
N ASP A 29 3.23 -15.90 -4.15
CA ASP A 29 3.74 -15.06 -5.26
C ASP A 29 2.90 -15.23 -6.52
N ALA A 30 2.46 -16.45 -6.82
CA ALA A 30 1.59 -16.72 -7.96
C ALA A 30 0.29 -15.92 -7.94
N VAL A 31 -0.34 -15.77 -6.76
CA VAL A 31 -1.56 -14.97 -6.60
C VAL A 31 -1.24 -13.48 -6.81
N LEU A 32 -0.13 -12.99 -6.26
CA LEU A 32 0.27 -11.59 -6.48
C LEU A 32 0.62 -11.31 -7.94
N THR A 33 1.30 -12.22 -8.64
CA THR A 33 1.59 -12.08 -10.07
C THR A 33 0.30 -12.05 -10.90
N GLU A 34 -0.73 -12.81 -10.54
CA GLU A 34 -2.03 -12.75 -11.22
C GLU A 34 -2.73 -11.40 -10.97
N VAL A 35 -2.67 -10.89 -9.74
CA VAL A 35 -3.35 -9.64 -9.34
C VAL A 35 -2.58 -8.39 -9.82
N ILE A 36 -1.25 -8.44 -9.85
CA ILE A 36 -0.36 -7.31 -10.15
C ILE A 36 0.76 -7.76 -11.10
N PRO A 37 0.44 -8.14 -12.35
CA PRO A 37 1.41 -8.79 -13.25
C PRO A 37 2.60 -7.91 -13.66
N TRP A 38 2.52 -6.59 -13.42
CA TRP A 38 3.58 -5.63 -13.71
C TRP A 38 4.54 -5.41 -12.54
N PHE A 39 4.24 -5.93 -11.35
CA PHE A 39 5.09 -5.77 -10.17
C PHE A 39 6.02 -6.98 -10.08
N GLU A 40 7.31 -6.80 -10.35
CA GLU A 40 8.24 -7.94 -10.49
C GLU A 40 8.85 -8.36 -9.16
N ASP A 41 9.00 -7.43 -8.20
CA ASP A 41 9.68 -7.75 -6.94
C ASP A 41 8.80 -8.52 -5.95
N PRO A 42 9.40 -9.45 -5.19
CA PRO A 42 8.69 -10.19 -4.17
C PRO A 42 8.24 -9.26 -3.03
N LEU A 43 6.93 -9.23 -2.76
CA LEU A 43 6.36 -8.41 -1.68
C LEU A 43 6.27 -9.17 -0.35
N ALA A 44 6.24 -8.44 0.75
CA ALA A 44 5.89 -8.88 2.09
C ALA A 44 4.80 -7.97 2.64
N PHE A 45 3.73 -8.58 3.17
CA PHE A 45 2.64 -7.83 3.78
C PHE A 45 3.06 -7.31 5.15
N VAL A 46 2.80 -6.03 5.40
CA VAL A 46 3.05 -5.39 6.68
C VAL A 46 1.95 -5.81 7.66
N LYS A 47 2.32 -6.44 8.78
CA LYS A 47 1.40 -7.34 9.49
C LYS A 47 0.42 -6.65 10.43
N ASN A 48 0.74 -5.44 10.89
CA ASN A 48 -0.04 -4.74 11.90
C ASN A 48 0.16 -3.21 11.83
N PRO A 49 -0.68 -2.41 12.50
CA PRO A 49 -0.62 -0.95 12.42
C PRO A 49 0.71 -0.34 12.91
N GLU A 50 1.35 -0.94 13.90
CA GLU A 50 2.66 -0.49 14.39
C GLU A 50 3.73 -0.63 13.30
N GLN A 51 3.77 -1.79 12.65
CA GLN A 51 4.68 -2.02 11.52
C GLN A 51 4.33 -1.16 10.31
N MET A 52 3.05 -0.89 10.05
CA MET A 52 2.63 0.04 8.98
C MET A 52 3.10 1.46 9.27
N THR A 53 3.06 1.88 10.53
CA THR A 53 3.62 3.17 10.95
C THR A 53 5.11 3.22 10.67
N TYR A 54 5.87 2.20 11.10
CA TYR A 54 7.31 2.12 10.86
C TYR A 54 7.66 2.09 9.37
N ALA A 55 7.03 1.19 8.60
CA ALA A 55 7.26 1.07 7.16
C ALA A 55 6.95 2.39 6.43
N SER A 56 5.89 3.08 6.81
CA SER A 56 5.46 4.33 6.19
C SER A 56 6.36 5.53 6.53
N GLN A 57 7.31 5.42 7.46
CA GLN A 57 8.27 6.51 7.75
C GLN A 57 9.24 6.75 6.59
N SER A 58 9.55 5.73 5.78
CA SER A 58 10.41 5.91 4.61
C SER A 58 9.81 6.88 3.59
N MET A 59 8.48 6.97 3.50
CA MET A 59 7.80 7.91 2.61
C MET A 59 8.10 9.37 2.96
N ASP A 60 8.26 9.70 4.24
CA ASP A 60 8.66 11.06 4.66
C ASP A 60 10.06 11.39 4.15
N MET A 61 11.00 10.45 4.31
CA MET A 61 12.36 10.59 3.80
C MET A 61 12.37 10.81 2.28
N PHE A 62 11.61 10.02 1.52
CA PHE A 62 11.55 10.15 0.06
C PHE A 62 10.85 11.42 -0.42
N ALA A 63 9.82 11.90 0.29
CA ALA A 63 9.12 13.13 -0.06
C ALA A 63 9.96 14.38 0.20
N ASP A 64 10.81 14.35 1.22
CA ASP A 64 11.68 15.47 1.61
C ASP A 64 13.07 15.41 0.92
N ASP A 65 13.37 14.33 0.19
CA ASP A 65 14.64 14.15 -0.52
C ASP A 65 14.76 15.11 -1.74
N PRO A 66 15.94 15.71 -2.00
CA PRO A 66 16.17 16.52 -3.20
C PRO A 66 15.93 15.79 -4.54
N HIS A 67 16.02 14.46 -4.53
CA HIS A 67 15.74 13.55 -5.63
C HIS A 67 14.36 12.87 -5.52
N SER A 68 13.44 13.39 -4.70
CA SER A 68 12.04 12.94 -4.56
C SER A 68 11.30 12.70 -5.87
N THR A 69 11.69 13.38 -6.94
CA THR A 69 11.17 13.17 -8.30
C THR A 69 11.39 11.74 -8.81
N TYR A 70 12.48 11.08 -8.43
CA TYR A 70 12.74 9.67 -8.76
C TYR A 70 11.69 8.75 -8.12
N PHE A 71 11.31 9.01 -6.88
CA PHE A 71 10.34 8.19 -6.12
C PHE A 71 8.88 8.56 -6.42
N ARG A 72 8.64 9.71 -7.07
CA ARG A 72 7.32 10.32 -7.28
C ARG A 72 6.49 10.38 -6.00
N GLN A 73 7.13 10.78 -4.92
CA GLN A 73 6.51 10.99 -3.61
C GLN A 73 6.62 12.46 -3.24
N ALA A 74 5.53 13.05 -2.76
CA ALA A 74 5.50 14.44 -2.32
C ALA A 74 4.45 14.63 -1.22
N ARG A 75 4.55 15.74 -0.48
CA ARG A 75 3.53 16.15 0.49
C ARG A 75 2.46 16.97 -0.21
N GLY A 76 1.21 16.53 -0.13
CA GLY A 76 0.07 17.28 -0.68
C GLY A 76 -0.03 18.69 -0.10
N SER A 77 0.26 18.84 1.20
CA SER A 77 0.28 20.13 1.91
C SER A 77 1.27 21.16 1.35
N SER A 78 2.34 20.71 0.67
CA SER A 78 3.37 21.57 0.06
C SER A 78 3.11 21.86 -1.42
N SER A 79 2.08 21.27 -2.02
CA SER A 79 1.77 21.43 -3.45
C SER A 79 0.76 22.55 -3.69
N ALA A 80 0.96 23.33 -4.76
CA ALA A 80 0.03 24.38 -5.17
C ALA A 80 -1.30 23.85 -5.74
N ALA A 81 -1.33 22.57 -6.14
CA ALA A 81 -2.50 21.87 -6.66
C ALA A 81 -2.57 20.46 -6.07
N PRO A 82 -3.76 19.82 -6.02
CA PRO A 82 -3.88 18.43 -5.58
C PRO A 82 -2.92 17.52 -6.34
N LEU A 83 -2.21 16.66 -5.61
CA LEU A 83 -1.33 15.67 -6.21
C LEU A 83 -2.17 14.57 -6.84
N GLU A 84 -1.86 14.23 -8.09
CA GLU A 84 -2.46 13.13 -8.84
C GLU A 84 -1.42 12.07 -9.18
N LEU A 85 -1.87 10.84 -9.46
CA LEU A 85 -0.98 9.82 -10.00
C LEU A 85 -0.32 10.33 -11.31
N PRO A 86 0.99 10.07 -11.52
CA PRO A 86 1.82 9.06 -10.85
C PRO A 86 2.51 9.52 -9.56
N TRP A 87 2.15 10.67 -8.98
CA TRP A 87 2.65 11.11 -7.67
C TRP A 87 1.81 10.52 -6.52
N LEU A 88 2.49 9.94 -5.54
CA LEU A 88 1.91 9.58 -4.26
C LEU A 88 1.97 10.77 -3.31
N ASP A 89 0.81 11.10 -2.73
CA ASP A 89 0.74 12.02 -1.60
C ASP A 89 1.01 11.23 -0.30
N VAL A 90 2.18 11.46 0.31
CA VAL A 90 2.64 10.69 1.48
C VAL A 90 1.85 11.01 2.76
N GLU A 91 1.07 12.09 2.76
CA GLU A 91 0.18 12.47 3.87
C GLU A 91 -1.17 11.77 3.76
N GLN A 92 -1.50 11.22 2.59
CA GLN A 92 -2.74 10.52 2.28
C GLN A 92 -2.48 9.04 1.94
N ALA A 93 -1.37 8.47 2.42
CA ALA A 93 -0.95 7.11 2.10
C ALA A 93 -0.50 6.31 3.33
N VAL A 94 -0.72 5.00 3.28
CA VAL A 94 -0.21 4.03 4.27
C VAL A 94 0.34 2.81 3.54
N LEU A 95 1.60 2.44 3.80
CA LEU A 95 2.20 1.24 3.23
C LEU A 95 1.60 -0.02 3.87
N ILE A 96 1.14 -0.96 3.04
CA ILE A 96 0.55 -2.24 3.44
C ILE A 96 1.37 -3.44 2.99
N SER A 97 2.30 -3.24 2.05
CA SER A 97 3.37 -4.18 1.74
C SER A 97 4.62 -3.45 1.29
N ILE A 98 5.77 -4.07 1.52
CA ILE A 98 7.10 -3.64 1.08
C ILE A 98 7.79 -4.81 0.40
N THR A 99 8.83 -4.60 -0.39
CA THR A 99 9.67 -5.69 -0.91
C THR A 99 10.25 -6.56 0.20
N ARG A 100 10.42 -7.85 -0.09
CA ARG A 100 11.07 -8.82 0.80
C ARG A 100 12.58 -8.65 0.86
N ASN A 101 13.17 -8.09 -0.18
CA ASN A 101 14.60 -7.92 -0.31
C ASN A 101 15.02 -6.58 0.35
N PRO A 102 15.93 -6.60 1.32
CA PRO A 102 16.45 -5.37 1.91
C PRO A 102 17.15 -4.52 0.85
N GLY A 103 16.78 -3.25 0.77
CA GLY A 103 17.36 -2.28 -0.17
C GLY A 103 16.53 -2.02 -1.43
N ASP A 104 15.52 -2.85 -1.71
CA ASP A 104 14.57 -2.59 -2.80
C ASP A 104 13.47 -1.62 -2.32
N ASP A 105 13.05 -0.68 -3.19
CA ASP A 105 12.13 0.41 -2.83
C ASP A 105 10.66 0.14 -3.24
N GLY A 106 10.36 -1.07 -3.72
CA GLY A 106 9.01 -1.48 -4.12
C GLY A 106 8.04 -1.58 -2.93
N ALA A 107 6.81 -1.09 -3.10
CA ALA A 107 5.79 -1.12 -2.06
C ALA A 107 4.38 -1.06 -2.65
N LEU A 108 3.40 -1.50 -1.85
CA LEU A 108 1.99 -1.20 -2.06
C LEU A 108 1.48 -0.31 -0.93
N ALA A 109 0.62 0.64 -1.28
CA ALA A 109 0.04 1.60 -0.37
C ALA A 109 -1.49 1.64 -0.50
N LEU A 110 -2.16 1.88 0.62
CA LEU A 110 -3.50 2.45 0.63
C LEU A 110 -3.39 3.93 0.29
N ASP A 111 -4.21 4.42 -0.62
CA ASP A 111 -4.24 5.82 -1.03
C ASP A 111 -5.64 6.42 -0.81
N TYR A 112 -5.71 7.29 0.19
CA TYR A 112 -6.94 7.82 0.78
C TYR A 112 -7.53 9.01 0.01
N ARG A 113 -6.89 9.43 -1.09
CA ARG A 113 -7.41 10.51 -1.97
C ARG A 113 -8.72 10.15 -2.69
N THR A 114 -9.19 8.90 -2.57
CA THR A 114 -10.40 8.40 -3.24
C THR A 114 -11.55 8.19 -2.26
N ASP A 115 -11.39 7.29 -1.30
CA ASP A 115 -12.37 6.98 -0.26
C ASP A 115 -11.64 6.78 1.09
N PRO A 116 -12.04 7.46 2.17
CA PRO A 116 -11.36 7.34 3.47
C PRO A 116 -11.64 6.02 4.21
N SER A 117 -12.68 5.28 3.82
CA SER A 117 -13.11 4.01 4.43
C SER A 117 -12.72 2.78 3.61
N ASP A 118 -12.60 2.93 2.30
CA ASP A 118 -12.21 1.88 1.36
C ASP A 118 -11.25 2.42 0.27
N PRO A 119 -10.06 2.91 0.68
CA PRO A 119 -9.14 3.60 -0.21
C PRO A 119 -8.66 2.68 -1.34
N ARG A 120 -8.32 3.25 -2.49
CA ARG A 120 -7.66 2.50 -3.56
C ARG A 120 -6.33 1.91 -3.09
N VAL A 121 -5.91 0.85 -3.76
CA VAL A 121 -4.56 0.29 -3.58
C VAL A 121 -3.70 0.74 -4.75
N VAL A 122 -2.52 1.28 -4.45
CA VAL A 122 -1.51 1.67 -5.44
C VAL A 122 -0.20 0.93 -5.18
N GLY A 123 0.59 0.74 -6.22
CA GLY A 123 1.95 0.19 -6.11
C GLY A 123 2.97 1.06 -6.80
N SER A 124 4.20 1.07 -6.28
CA SER A 124 5.34 1.70 -6.93
C SER A 124 5.82 0.85 -8.10
N ASP A 125 5.86 1.43 -9.29
CA ASP A 125 6.32 0.79 -10.51
C ASP A 125 7.65 1.37 -10.96
N TYR A 126 8.70 0.56 -10.81
CA TYR A 126 10.05 0.85 -11.30
C TYR A 126 10.35 0.14 -12.63
N TRP A 127 9.44 -0.71 -13.11
CA TRP A 127 9.67 -1.59 -14.28
C TRP A 127 9.15 -0.98 -15.57
N ALA A 128 8.10 -0.16 -15.52
CA ALA A 128 7.67 0.58 -16.71
C ALA A 128 8.66 1.67 -17.14
N ASP A 129 9.47 2.19 -16.22
CA ASP A 129 10.47 3.23 -16.48
C ASP A 129 11.64 3.09 -15.50
N PRO A 130 12.82 2.60 -15.94
CA PRO A 130 13.94 2.37 -15.04
C PRO A 130 14.57 3.67 -14.50
N LEU A 131 14.15 4.83 -15.01
CA LEU A 131 14.67 6.13 -14.57
C LEU A 131 13.77 6.83 -13.55
N MET A 132 12.57 6.33 -13.31
CA MET A 132 11.66 6.89 -12.30
C MET A 132 10.57 5.91 -11.88
N CYS A 133 10.26 5.91 -10.59
CA CYS A 133 9.04 5.31 -10.08
C CYS A 133 7.80 5.94 -10.72
N ARG A 134 6.73 5.16 -10.87
CA ARG A 134 5.38 5.66 -11.07
C ARG A 134 4.43 4.95 -10.13
N TRP A 135 3.66 5.70 -9.34
CA TRP A 135 2.60 5.08 -8.56
C TRP A 135 1.40 4.78 -9.46
N ARG A 136 0.96 3.51 -9.47
CA ARG A 136 -0.14 3.03 -10.32
C ARG A 136 -1.24 2.42 -9.48
N VAL A 137 -2.47 2.51 -9.95
CA VAL A 137 -3.59 1.79 -9.37
C VAL A 137 -3.39 0.28 -9.55
N VAL A 138 -3.40 -0.43 -8.44
CA VAL A 138 -3.49 -1.89 -8.36
C VAL A 138 -4.94 -2.34 -8.33
N ALA A 139 -5.74 -1.69 -7.49
CA ALA A 139 -7.17 -1.94 -7.33
C ALA A 139 -7.89 -0.62 -7.01
N PRO A 140 -9.13 -0.43 -7.52
CA PRO A 140 -9.90 0.79 -7.28
C PRO A 140 -10.28 0.99 -5.81
N THR A 141 -10.36 -0.10 -5.03
CA THR A 141 -10.61 -0.07 -3.59
C THR A 141 -9.81 -1.18 -2.89
N PHE A 142 -9.65 -1.07 -1.57
CA PHE A 142 -9.01 -2.09 -0.76
C PHE A 142 -9.87 -3.37 -0.69
N SER A 143 -11.19 -3.22 -0.63
CA SER A 143 -12.12 -4.37 -0.69
C SER A 143 -11.98 -5.17 -2.00
N ASP A 144 -11.84 -4.51 -3.15
CA ASP A 144 -11.57 -5.17 -4.44
C ASP A 144 -10.23 -5.91 -4.40
N PHE A 145 -9.19 -5.26 -3.89
CA PHE A 145 -7.88 -5.90 -3.74
C PHE A 145 -7.96 -7.19 -2.90
N VAL A 146 -8.60 -7.13 -1.72
CA VAL A 146 -8.80 -8.29 -0.85
C VAL A 146 -9.62 -9.40 -1.52
N SER A 147 -10.63 -9.03 -2.33
CA SER A 147 -11.41 -9.99 -3.14
C SER A 147 -10.50 -10.74 -4.10
N ARG A 148 -9.67 -10.00 -4.84
CA ARG A 148 -8.78 -10.54 -5.88
C ARG A 148 -7.66 -11.40 -5.30
N LEU A 149 -7.21 -11.11 -4.08
CA LEU A 149 -6.27 -11.97 -3.35
C LEU A 149 -6.91 -13.24 -2.76
N GLY A 150 -8.24 -13.39 -2.84
CA GLY A 150 -8.95 -14.52 -2.24
C GLY A 150 -8.96 -14.51 -0.70
N LEU A 151 -8.76 -13.35 -0.07
CA LEU A 151 -8.71 -13.22 1.39
C LEU A 151 -10.10 -13.04 2.04
N GLN A 152 -11.15 -13.04 1.23
CA GLN A 152 -12.54 -13.03 1.69
C GLN A 152 -12.97 -14.44 2.10
N GLY A 153 -12.89 -14.75 3.40
CA GLY A 153 -13.64 -15.87 3.96
C GLY A 153 -12.93 -17.23 4.04
N GLN A 154 -11.76 -17.31 4.67
CA GLN A 154 -11.41 -18.55 5.38
C GLN A 154 -12.26 -18.64 6.66
N THR A 155 -13.48 -19.16 6.53
CA THR A 155 -14.15 -19.89 7.59
C THR A 155 -13.55 -21.28 7.61
N HIS A 156 -12.75 -21.61 8.62
CA HIS A 156 -12.47 -23.01 8.89
C HIS A 156 -13.81 -23.73 9.12
N PRO A 157 -14.06 -24.89 8.49
CA PRO A 157 -15.05 -25.80 9.03
C PRO A 157 -14.55 -26.17 10.42
N ILE A 158 -15.40 -25.98 11.43
CA ILE A 158 -15.23 -26.66 12.70
C ILE A 158 -15.61 -28.11 12.42
N ASP A 159 -14.62 -29.00 12.39
CA ASP A 159 -14.82 -30.43 12.63
C ASP A 159 -15.06 -30.68 14.13
#